data_AF-A0A938XTJ9-F1
#
_entry.id   AF-A0A938XTJ9-F1
#
_cell.length_a   1.000
_cell.length_b   1.000
_cell.length_c   1.000
_cell.angle_alpha   90.00
_cell.angle_beta   90.00
_cell.angle_gamma   90.00
#
_symmetry.space_group_name_H-M   'P 1'
#
loop_
_entity.id
_entity.type
_entity.pdbx_description
1 polymer ?
#
loop_
_entity_poly.entity_id
_entity_poly.type
_entity_poly.pdbx_seq_one_letter_code
_entity_poly.pdbx_strand_id
1 'polypeptide(L)'
;MLMAKRLLVWHQAKEAVKQAERVREEYANRLAQHDQLIQQLTEKLAAVPAPQTPDEEIAKLLLEQELWMANNERDRYAASHQKEALRAEQTIQQKSFEIVQWEQELDGEALAQYYRIAENKANPLAEVRNNSCTVCFMPLSLSKMSEWRRGKGLVYCDECGRILV
;
A
#
# COMPACT_ATOMS: atom_id res chain seq x y z
N MET A 1 -1.32 -28.35 8.42
CA MET A 1 -0.88 -26.94 8.42
C MET A 1 -1.03 -26.27 7.04
N LEU A 2 -1.46 -27.01 6.01
CA LEU A 2 -1.60 -26.49 4.64
C LEU A 2 -2.56 -25.29 4.56
N MET A 3 -3.70 -25.36 5.26
CA MET A 3 -4.71 -24.28 5.22
C MET A 3 -4.22 -22.96 5.84
N ALA A 4 -3.60 -23.02 7.03
CA ALA A 4 -2.99 -21.86 7.68
C ALA A 4 -1.92 -21.18 6.80
N LYS A 5 -1.09 -21.96 6.12
CA LYS A 5 -0.09 -21.43 5.18
C LYS A 5 -0.73 -20.80 3.94
N ARG A 6 -1.79 -21.38 3.39
CA ARG A 6 -2.54 -20.78 2.28
C ARG A 6 -3.18 -19.45 2.68
N LEU A 7 -3.78 -19.39 3.88
CA LEU A 7 -4.30 -18.14 4.43
C LEU A 7 -3.21 -17.08 4.57
N LEU A 8 -1.99 -17.46 4.99
CA LEU A 8 -0.86 -16.54 5.05
C LEU A 8 -0.50 -15.96 3.69
N VAL A 9 -0.34 -16.82 2.67
CA VAL A 9 0.00 -16.38 1.31
C VAL A 9 -1.09 -15.45 0.76
N TRP A 10 -2.36 -15.81 0.93
CA TRP A 10 -3.48 -14.97 0.53
C TRP A 10 -3.50 -13.62 1.25
N HIS A 11 -3.31 -13.61 2.58
CA HIS A 11 -3.23 -12.38 3.37
C HIS A 11 -2.07 -11.49 2.91
N GLN A 12 -0.89 -12.07 2.67
CA GLN A 12 0.28 -11.36 2.17
C GLN A 12 0.03 -10.76 0.78
N ALA A 13 -0.67 -11.48 -0.11
CA ALA A 13 -1.07 -10.94 -1.40
C ALA A 13 -2.01 -9.73 -1.25
N LYS A 14 -2.98 -9.79 -0.32
CA LYS A 14 -3.88 -8.66 -0.02
C LYS A 14 -3.13 -7.44 0.52
N GLU A 15 -2.22 -7.65 1.46
CA GLU A 15 -1.41 -6.55 1.99
C GLU A 15 -0.47 -5.97 0.92
N ALA A 16 0.08 -6.80 0.02
CA ALA A 16 0.88 -6.33 -1.10
C ALA A 16 0.08 -5.45 -2.08
N VAL A 17 -1.17 -5.84 -2.42
CA VAL A 17 -2.06 -5.00 -3.24
C VAL A 17 -2.33 -3.68 -2.54
N LYS A 18 -2.73 -3.71 -1.27
CA LYS A 18 -3.03 -2.50 -0.48
C LYS A 18 -1.84 -1.55 -0.39
N GLN A 19 -0.62 -2.07 -0.23
CA GLN A 19 0.59 -1.26 -0.23
C GLN A 19 0.85 -0.65 -1.62
N ALA A 20 0.71 -1.44 -2.69
CA ALA A 20 0.88 -0.96 -4.05
C ALA A 20 -0.17 0.10 -4.44
N GLU A 21 -1.42 -0.05 -4.00
CA GLU A 21 -2.47 0.95 -4.19
C GLU A 21 -2.13 2.29 -3.54
N ARG A 22 -1.59 2.26 -2.30
CA ARG A 22 -1.11 3.48 -1.62
C ARG A 22 0.00 4.17 -2.41
N VAL A 23 0.98 3.42 -2.88
CA VAL A 23 2.08 3.96 -3.71
C VAL A 23 1.53 4.60 -4.99
N ARG A 24 0.59 3.93 -5.66
CA ARG A 24 -0.05 4.45 -6.88
C ARG A 24 -0.84 5.73 -6.59
N GLU A 25 -1.61 5.74 -5.51
CA GLU A 25 -2.42 6.89 -5.09
C GLU A 25 -1.55 8.08 -4.69
N GLU A 26 -0.48 7.85 -3.91
CA GLU A 26 0.49 8.88 -3.54
C GLU A 26 1.15 9.51 -4.78
N TYR A 27 1.58 8.67 -5.74
CA TYR A 27 2.14 9.14 -7.01
C TYR A 27 1.14 9.99 -7.82
N ALA A 28 -0.10 9.50 -7.95
CA ALA A 28 -1.16 10.21 -8.67
C ALA A 28 -1.51 11.55 -8.01
N ASN A 29 -1.64 11.57 -6.68
CA ASN A 29 -1.94 12.77 -5.91
C ASN A 29 -0.82 13.82 -6.02
N ARG A 30 0.44 13.39 -5.97
CA ARG A 30 1.60 14.28 -6.13
C ARG A 30 1.64 14.88 -7.53
N LEU A 31 1.42 14.09 -8.58
CA LEU A 31 1.32 14.61 -9.95
C LEU A 31 0.18 15.63 -10.09
N ALA A 32 -1.00 15.31 -9.55
CA ALA A 32 -2.14 16.23 -9.59
C ALA A 32 -1.85 17.56 -8.87
N GLN A 33 -1.11 17.54 -7.76
CA GLN A 33 -0.67 18.76 -7.08
C GLN A 33 0.25 19.62 -7.96
N HIS A 34 1.19 19.00 -8.66
CA HIS A 34 2.05 19.71 -9.60
C HIS A 34 1.25 20.28 -10.78
N ASP A 35 0.35 19.49 -11.36
CA ASP A 35 -0.49 19.92 -12.49
C ASP A 35 -1.42 21.08 -12.07
N GLN A 36 -1.97 21.05 -10.84
CA GLN A 36 -2.77 22.14 -10.28
C GLN A 36 -1.95 23.42 -10.11
N LEU A 37 -0.71 23.33 -9.62
CA LEU A 37 0.18 24.49 -9.48
C LEU A 37 0.53 25.08 -10.86
N ILE A 38 0.86 24.24 -11.83
CA ILE A 38 1.15 24.64 -13.21
C ILE A 38 -0.06 25.36 -13.81
N GLN A 39 -1.26 24.83 -13.63
CA GLN A 39 -2.49 25.48 -14.07
C GLN A 39 -2.67 26.87 -13.42
N GLN A 40 -2.52 26.98 -12.10
CA GLN A 40 -2.64 28.26 -11.39
C GLN A 40 -1.63 29.29 -11.89
N LEU A 41 -0.37 28.90 -12.12
CA LEU A 41 0.68 29.78 -12.64
C LEU A 41 0.39 30.19 -14.09
N THR A 42 -0.15 29.28 -14.90
CA THR A 42 -0.52 29.54 -16.29
C THR A 42 -1.68 30.54 -16.36
N GLU A 43 -2.71 30.36 -15.54
CA GLU A 43 -3.84 31.29 -15.42
C GLU A 43 -3.39 32.68 -14.92
N LYS A 44 -2.51 32.72 -13.91
CA LYS A 44 -1.92 33.98 -13.44
C LYS A 44 -1.15 34.68 -14.55
N LEU A 45 -0.30 33.96 -15.28
CA LEU A 45 0.51 34.53 -16.36
C LEU A 45 -0.36 35.07 -17.50
N ALA A 46 -1.43 34.35 -17.85
CA ALA A 46 -2.39 34.79 -18.86
C ALA A 46 -3.16 36.07 -18.44
N ALA A 47 -3.35 36.28 -17.14
CA ALA A 47 -4.01 37.47 -16.59
C ALA A 47 -3.08 38.69 -16.47
N VAL A 48 -1.76 38.54 -16.65
CA VAL A 48 -0.81 39.66 -16.59
C VAL A 48 -1.00 40.55 -17.82
N PRO A 49 -1.34 41.84 -17.66
CA PRO A 49 -1.44 42.77 -18.79
C PRO A 49 -0.07 43.02 -19.43
N ALA A 50 -0.05 43.62 -20.61
CA ALA A 50 1.20 44.01 -21.25
C ALA A 50 1.99 44.98 -20.33
N PRO A 51 3.24 44.67 -19.97
CA PRO A 51 4.02 45.50 -19.06
C PRO A 51 4.29 46.87 -19.70
N GLN A 52 4.10 47.93 -18.91
CA GLN A 52 4.35 49.32 -19.32
C GLN A 52 5.61 49.89 -18.65
N THR A 53 6.08 49.24 -17.59
CA THR A 53 7.28 49.63 -16.85
C THR A 53 8.29 48.48 -16.76
N PRO A 54 9.59 48.78 -16.56
CA PRO A 54 10.60 47.74 -16.34
C PRO A 54 10.27 46.82 -15.15
N ASP A 55 9.67 47.36 -14.08
CA ASP A 55 9.30 46.57 -12.90
C ASP A 55 8.20 45.54 -13.21
N GLU A 56 7.22 45.90 -14.05
CA GLU A 56 6.18 44.98 -14.51
C GLU A 56 6.73 43.91 -15.47
N GLU A 57 7.71 44.27 -16.30
CA GLU A 57 8.39 43.32 -17.18
C GLU A 57 9.19 42.28 -16.37
N ILE A 58 9.92 42.74 -15.35
CA ILE A 58 10.62 41.86 -14.40
C ILE A 58 9.62 40.94 -13.69
N ALA A 59 8.50 41.47 -13.19
CA ALA A 59 7.48 40.67 -12.51
C ALA A 59 6.91 39.56 -13.41
N LYS A 60 6.65 39.88 -14.69
CA LYS A 60 6.19 38.89 -15.67
C LYS A 60 7.24 37.81 -15.93
N LEU A 61 8.51 38.19 -16.12
CA LEU A 61 9.62 37.24 -16.35
C LEU A 61 9.83 36.30 -15.15
N LEU A 62 9.68 36.80 -13.92
CA LEU A 62 9.74 35.97 -12.72
C LEU A 62 8.61 34.93 -12.70
N LEU A 63 7.39 35.33 -13.08
CA LEU A 63 6.26 34.40 -13.16
C LEU A 63 6.43 33.35 -14.27
N GLU A 64 6.98 33.73 -15.42
CA GLU A 64 7.36 32.80 -16.49
C GLU A 64 8.43 31.80 -16.01
N GLN A 65 9.41 32.28 -15.25
CA GLN A 65 10.44 31.43 -14.64
C GLN A 65 9.84 30.46 -13.62
N GLU A 66 8.93 30.91 -12.76
CA GLU A 66 8.22 30.06 -11.79
C GLU A 66 7.44 28.94 -12.51
N LEU A 67 6.71 29.27 -13.57
CA LEU A 67 5.98 28.29 -14.38
C LEU A 67 6.94 27.28 -15.02
N TRP A 68 8.07 27.74 -15.56
CA TRP A 68 9.09 26.86 -16.12
C TRP A 68 9.69 25.92 -15.06
N MET A 69 9.97 26.42 -13.85
CA MET A 69 10.45 25.60 -12.75
C MET A 69 9.41 24.57 -12.30
N ALA A 70 8.14 24.95 -12.21
CA ALA A 70 7.05 24.06 -11.85
C ALA A 70 6.89 22.90 -12.85
N ASN A 71 6.94 23.18 -14.15
CA ASN A 71 6.92 22.15 -15.20
C ASN A 71 8.11 21.19 -15.08
N ASN A 72 9.32 21.72 -14.89
CA ASN A 72 10.51 20.89 -14.73
C ASN A 72 10.44 20.01 -13.48
N GLU A 73 9.93 20.52 -12.36
CA GLU A 73 9.79 19.74 -11.14
C GLU A 73 8.79 18.60 -11.33
N ARG A 74 7.66 18.89 -11.99
CA ARG A 74 6.65 17.90 -12.35
C ARG A 74 7.24 16.78 -13.22
N ASP A 75 8.03 17.13 -14.24
CA ASP A 75 8.67 16.15 -15.12
C ASP A 75 9.77 15.34 -14.42
N ARG A 76 10.55 15.97 -13.53
CA ARG A 76 11.53 15.27 -12.69
C ARG A 76 10.86 14.29 -11.74
N TYR A 77 9.77 14.71 -11.11
CA TYR A 77 8.98 13.86 -10.23
C TYR A 77 8.43 12.64 -11.00
N ALA A 78 7.79 12.89 -12.14
CA ALA A 78 7.30 11.83 -13.02
C ALA A 78 8.42 10.85 -13.42
N ALA A 79 9.54 11.35 -13.92
CA ALA A 79 10.65 10.50 -14.38
C ALA A 79 11.29 9.67 -13.25
N SER A 80 11.43 10.25 -12.06
CA SER A 80 12.04 9.57 -10.91
C SER A 80 11.13 8.48 -10.32
N HIS A 81 9.82 8.67 -10.37
CA HIS A 81 8.84 7.78 -9.72
C HIS A 81 8.09 6.87 -10.70
N GLN A 82 8.24 7.06 -12.02
CA GLN A 82 7.57 6.25 -13.05
C GLN A 82 7.81 4.75 -12.87
N LYS A 83 9.05 4.33 -12.58
CA LYS A 83 9.37 2.91 -12.40
C LYS A 83 8.67 2.31 -11.18
N GLU A 84 8.57 3.07 -10.10
CA GLU A 84 7.89 2.64 -8.89
C GLU A 84 6.38 2.54 -9.11
N ALA A 85 5.77 3.55 -9.75
CA ALA A 85 4.36 3.52 -10.12
C ALA A 85 4.02 2.33 -11.03
N LEU A 86 4.87 2.03 -12.03
CA LEU A 86 4.68 0.85 -12.90
C LEU A 86 4.79 -0.47 -12.13
N ARG A 87 5.74 -0.58 -11.20
CA ARG A 87 5.87 -1.77 -10.33
C ARG A 87 4.67 -1.96 -9.41
N ALA A 88 4.14 -0.85 -8.87
CA ALA A 88 2.94 -0.87 -8.07
C ALA A 88 1.75 -1.38 -8.90
N GLU A 89 1.54 -0.85 -10.10
CA GLU A 89 0.46 -1.29 -11.00
C GLU A 89 0.59 -2.77 -11.38
N GLN A 90 1.80 -3.23 -11.71
CA GLN A 90 2.07 -4.65 -11.97
C GLN A 90 1.77 -5.54 -10.76
N THR A 91 2.14 -5.08 -9.56
CA THR A 91 1.87 -5.80 -8.31
C THR A 91 0.37 -5.90 -8.05
N ILE A 92 -0.37 -4.81 -8.25
CA ILE A 92 -1.83 -4.80 -8.13
C ILE A 92 -2.44 -5.85 -9.06
N GLN A 93 -2.07 -5.85 -10.34
CA GLN A 93 -2.62 -6.80 -11.32
C GLN A 93 -2.28 -8.25 -10.98
N GLN A 94 -1.00 -8.55 -10.73
CA GLN A 94 -0.55 -9.91 -10.44
C GLN A 94 -1.16 -10.45 -9.14
N LYS A 95 -1.08 -9.66 -8.06
CA LYS A 95 -1.54 -10.11 -6.74
C LYS A 95 -3.06 -10.15 -6.64
N SER A 96 -3.79 -9.26 -7.33
CA SER A 96 -5.26 -9.35 -7.41
C SER A 96 -5.71 -10.65 -8.07
N PHE A 97 -5.02 -11.08 -9.12
CA PHE A 97 -5.29 -12.38 -9.73
C PHE A 97 -4.98 -13.55 -8.77
N GLU A 98 -3.82 -13.53 -8.11
CA GLU A 98 -3.46 -14.54 -7.10
C GLU A 98 -4.49 -14.61 -5.97
N ILE A 99 -4.99 -13.46 -5.49
CA ILE A 99 -6.01 -13.39 -4.44
C ILE A 99 -7.27 -14.16 -4.85
N VAL A 100 -7.78 -13.92 -6.06
CA VAL A 100 -8.98 -14.60 -6.56
C VAL A 100 -8.75 -16.11 -6.67
N GLN A 101 -7.58 -16.55 -7.12
CA GLN A 101 -7.24 -17.98 -7.19
C GLN A 101 -7.21 -18.61 -5.79
N TRP A 102 -6.55 -17.95 -4.83
CA TRP A 102 -6.49 -18.43 -3.46
C TRP A 102 -7.87 -18.47 -2.79
N GLU A 103 -8.75 -17.49 -3.03
CA GLU A 103 -10.10 -17.49 -2.48
C GLU A 103 -10.93 -18.70 -2.92
N GLN A 104 -10.68 -19.24 -4.10
CA GLN A 104 -11.34 -20.46 -4.59
C GLN A 104 -10.78 -21.74 -3.93
N GLU A 105 -9.52 -21.72 -3.49
CA GLU A 105 -8.87 -22.86 -2.84
C GLU A 105 -9.03 -22.88 -1.30
N LEU A 106 -9.38 -21.74 -0.72
CA LEU A 106 -9.54 -21.57 0.71
C LEU A 106 -10.91 -22.07 1.15
N ASP A 107 -10.91 -22.76 2.29
CA ASP A 107 -12.14 -23.23 2.90
C ASP A 107 -12.95 -22.05 3.48
N GLY A 108 -14.28 -22.11 3.30
CA GLY A 108 -15.18 -21.04 3.71
C GLY A 108 -15.21 -20.82 5.23
N GLU A 109 -15.09 -21.88 6.02
CA GLU A 109 -15.00 -21.78 7.48
C GLU A 109 -13.69 -21.09 7.89
N ALA A 110 -12.57 -21.47 7.27
CA ALA A 110 -11.27 -20.85 7.50
C ALA A 110 -11.27 -19.34 7.17
N LEU A 111 -11.90 -18.94 6.07
CA LEU A 111 -12.09 -17.53 5.71
C LEU A 111 -12.97 -16.78 6.73
N ALA A 112 -14.06 -17.38 7.19
CA ALA A 112 -14.94 -16.77 8.18
C ALA A 112 -14.19 -16.50 9.51
N GLN A 113 -13.37 -17.46 9.96
CA GLN A 113 -12.53 -17.28 11.16
C GLN A 113 -11.49 -16.18 10.97
N TYR A 114 -10.87 -16.10 9.78
CA TYR A 114 -9.96 -15.01 9.44
C TYR A 114 -10.65 -13.65 9.55
N TYR A 115 -11.82 -13.49 8.92
CA TYR A 115 -12.53 -12.20 8.89
C TYR A 115 -13.00 -11.77 10.28
N ARG A 116 -13.49 -12.71 11.10
CA ARG A 116 -13.85 -12.45 12.49
C ARG A 116 -12.70 -11.85 13.30
N ILE A 117 -11.47 -12.29 13.07
CA ILE A 117 -10.29 -11.74 13.76
C ILE A 117 -9.91 -10.39 13.13
N ALA A 118 -9.99 -10.26 11.80
CA ALA A 118 -9.65 -9.06 11.05
C ALA A 118 -10.53 -7.84 11.40
N GLU A 119 -11.77 -8.06 11.86
CA GLU A 119 -12.66 -6.99 12.36
C GLU A 119 -12.02 -6.16 13.48
N ASN A 120 -11.24 -6.81 14.35
CA ASN A 120 -10.69 -6.18 15.55
C ASN A 120 -9.17 -6.07 15.53
N LYS A 121 -8.49 -6.75 14.59
CA LYS A 121 -7.03 -6.83 14.55
C LYS A 121 -6.52 -6.63 13.12
N ALA A 122 -5.68 -5.62 12.94
CA ALA A 122 -5.10 -5.27 11.65
C ALA A 122 -4.36 -6.44 10.96
N ASN A 123 -3.65 -7.27 11.74
CA ASN A 123 -3.08 -8.53 11.26
C ASN A 123 -3.71 -9.69 12.03
N PRO A 124 -4.55 -10.53 11.39
CA PRO A 124 -5.21 -11.66 12.03
C PRO A 124 -4.33 -12.92 12.11
N LEU A 125 -3.18 -12.93 11.44
CA LEU A 125 -2.25 -14.06 11.39
C LEU A 125 -1.00 -13.78 12.24
N ALA A 126 -0.36 -14.84 12.74
CA ALA A 126 0.90 -14.74 13.45
C ALA A 126 1.76 -15.97 13.19
N GLU A 127 3.00 -15.76 12.77
CA GLU A 127 3.98 -16.85 12.67
C GLU A 127 4.40 -17.33 14.06
N VAL A 128 4.79 -18.61 14.13
CA VAL A 128 5.43 -19.16 15.33
C VAL A 128 6.94 -19.23 15.13
N ARG A 129 7.69 -18.49 15.95
CA ARG A 129 9.16 -18.50 15.96
C ARG A 129 9.67 -18.68 17.38
N ASN A 130 10.66 -19.57 17.58
CA ASN A 130 11.22 -19.88 18.90
C ASN A 130 10.14 -20.21 19.95
N ASN A 131 9.17 -21.05 19.56
CA ASN A 131 7.99 -21.43 20.37
C ASN A 131 7.14 -20.24 20.85
N SER A 132 7.21 -19.09 20.19
CA SER A 132 6.52 -17.86 20.59
C SER A 132 5.73 -17.28 19.42
N CYS A 133 4.64 -16.58 19.72
CA CYS A 133 3.88 -15.83 18.73
C CYS A 133 4.68 -14.59 18.29
N THR A 134 4.86 -14.36 16.99
CA THR A 134 5.63 -13.19 16.50
C THR A 134 4.92 -11.86 16.64
N VAL A 135 3.63 -11.84 17.01
CA VAL A 135 2.84 -10.60 17.12
C VAL A 135 2.67 -10.13 18.57
N CYS A 136 2.36 -11.03 19.51
CA CYS A 136 2.30 -10.66 20.93
C CYS A 136 3.57 -11.00 21.70
N PHE A 137 4.54 -11.68 21.07
CA PHE A 137 5.82 -12.08 21.66
C PHE A 137 5.72 -13.00 22.88
N MET A 138 4.53 -13.53 23.16
CA MET A 138 4.33 -14.46 24.27
C MET A 138 4.66 -15.90 23.86
N PRO A 139 5.27 -16.69 24.76
CA PRO A 139 5.54 -18.10 24.53
C PRO A 139 4.23 -18.87 24.45
N LEU A 140 4.16 -19.82 23.53
CA LEU A 140 3.02 -20.71 23.39
C LEU A 140 3.09 -21.84 24.40
N SER A 141 1.93 -22.24 24.95
CA SER A 141 1.85 -23.38 25.84
C SER A 141 2.30 -24.67 25.14
N LEU A 142 2.81 -25.65 25.90
CA LEU A 142 3.26 -26.95 25.34
C LEU A 142 2.12 -27.66 24.58
N SER A 143 0.89 -27.56 25.10
CA SER A 143 -0.32 -28.08 24.44
C SER A 143 -0.53 -27.40 23.08
N LYS A 144 -0.50 -26.06 23.05
CA LYS A 144 -0.68 -25.29 21.81
C LYS A 144 0.42 -25.55 20.79
N MET A 145 1.68 -25.67 21.25
CA MET A 145 2.80 -26.05 20.39
C MET A 145 2.62 -27.46 19.81
N SER A 146 2.08 -28.40 20.58
CA SER A 146 1.76 -29.75 20.06
C SER A 146 0.66 -29.69 19.01
N GLU A 147 -0.39 -28.92 19.27
CA GLU A 147 -1.51 -28.69 18.35
C GLU A 147 -1.05 -28.05 17.03
N TRP A 148 -0.27 -26.97 17.11
CA TRP A 148 0.30 -26.29 15.96
C TRP A 148 1.19 -27.24 15.14
N ARG A 149 2.10 -28.00 15.77
CA ARG A 149 2.96 -28.97 15.06
C ARG A 149 2.18 -30.09 14.39
N ARG A 150 1.10 -30.57 14.99
CA ARG A 150 0.19 -31.57 14.37
C ARG A 150 -0.49 -31.01 13.13
N GLY A 151 -0.73 -29.69 13.10
CA GLY A 151 -1.23 -28.99 11.93
C GLY A 151 -2.62 -29.44 11.48
N LYS A 152 -3.46 -29.92 12.40
CA LYS A 152 -4.86 -30.25 12.12
C LYS A 152 -5.69 -28.97 12.30
N GLY A 153 -6.26 -28.47 11.20
CA GLY A 153 -7.08 -27.25 11.23
C GLY A 153 -6.30 -25.96 11.51
N LEU A 154 -7.05 -24.92 11.87
CA LEU A 154 -6.51 -23.63 12.32
C LEU A 154 -6.24 -23.69 13.82
N VAL A 155 -5.10 -23.14 14.21
CA VAL A 155 -4.67 -23.06 15.61
C VAL A 155 -4.53 -21.60 15.98
N TYR A 156 -4.89 -21.21 17.20
CA TYR A 156 -4.92 -19.82 17.63
C TYR A 156 -3.95 -19.56 18.79
N CYS A 157 -3.36 -18.38 18.82
CA CYS A 157 -2.53 -17.93 19.95
C CYS A 157 -3.39 -17.84 21.22
N ASP A 158 -2.92 -18.44 22.32
CA ASP A 158 -3.60 -18.42 23.62
C ASP A 158 -3.80 -16.99 24.15
N GLU A 159 -2.82 -16.11 23.89
CA GLU A 159 -2.78 -14.75 24.45
C GLU A 159 -3.49 -13.72 23.57
N CYS A 160 -3.18 -13.72 22.27
CA CYS A 160 -3.69 -12.69 21.37
C CYS A 160 -4.73 -13.18 20.37
N GLY A 161 -5.11 -14.47 20.40
CA GLY A 161 -6.18 -15.03 19.57
C GLY A 161 -5.99 -14.93 18.06
N ARG A 162 -4.77 -14.70 17.57
CA ARG A 162 -4.45 -14.72 16.13
C ARG A 162 -4.27 -16.14 15.63
N ILE A 163 -4.55 -16.38 14.35
CA ILE A 163 -4.31 -17.68 13.72
C ILE A 163 -2.79 -17.88 13.60
N LEU A 164 -2.31 -19.00 14.12
CA LEU A 164 -0.92 -19.41 14.08
C LEU A 164 -0.60 -20.09 12.77
N VAL A 165 0.44 -19.61 12.10
CA VAL A 165 0.93 -20.10 10.80
C VAL A 165 2.37 -20.60 10.87
#